data_AF-A0A917UQR4-F1
#
_entry.id   AF-A0A917UQR4-F1
#
_cell.length_a   1.000
_cell.length_b   1.000
_cell.length_c   1.000
_cell.angle_alpha   90.00
_cell.angle_beta   90.00
_cell.angle_gamma   90.00
#
_symmetry.space_group_name_H-M   'P 1'
#
loop_
_entity.id
_entity.type
_entity.pdbx_description
1 polymer ?
#
loop_
_entity_poly.entity_id
_entity_poly.type
_entity_poly.pdbx_seq_one_letter_code
_entity_poly.pdbx_strand_id
1 'polypeptide(L)'
;MTETGRLRQELLPTVRAVIQFEYPEQTTELTLRERQVQLRAWIAPAQAQSSTANHPTTLPLVDPGTIPPLQARPIVGPSASGPPDTTARCLRGTTTAHEGRKCGSDDQTHQEQRIGAKLPASRLQLNARDAMGVAIWSDRHDVGKGTEMPVLQVRVSLVPGSVVVDALCAGYETGHWRAGALVEDLFDRHLLTFALSYTEARSVTSATAIQSVRDAAVSVYSTDKYQHRGEFGELLLHAALVDFYGAEPAVSKIYYEDSSNDVVKGFDSVHVVAEPDNSLKIWLGEAKFYADLDGAIASALLDIETHLATDFLRKEFVFITRKVDDEWPLAQAFKEMIVRARSLDEISSAIVMPVFLTYDSDAVSQHDVVGEDYVAALTVEVTEALSSFESRLKKPLEVEIRLILVPLKSKAKLVDLMHAKLRALQGI
;
A
#
# COMPACT_ATOMS: atom_id res chain seq x y z
N MET A 1 68.03 2.59 3.34
CA MET A 1 67.32 1.34 2.96
C MET A 1 67.09 0.52 4.22
N THR A 2 66.17 -0.46 4.16
CA THR A 2 65.64 -1.36 5.24
C THR A 2 64.82 -0.76 6.38
N GLU A 3 63.54 -1.21 6.45
CA GLU A 3 62.64 -1.50 7.60
C GLU A 3 62.39 -0.41 8.69
N THR A 4 61.21 -0.25 9.32
CA THR A 4 60.12 -1.21 9.61
C THR A 4 58.79 -0.47 9.95
N GLY A 5 57.61 -1.10 9.82
CA GLY A 5 56.54 -0.97 10.84
C GLY A 5 55.24 -0.15 10.60
N ARG A 6 54.19 -0.85 10.13
CA ARG A 6 52.80 -0.91 10.67
C ARG A 6 51.82 0.30 10.76
N LEU A 7 50.61 0.02 10.21
CA LEU A 7 49.23 0.22 10.73
C LEU A 7 48.43 1.53 10.50
N ARG A 8 47.40 1.41 9.63
CA ARG A 8 45.95 1.74 9.79
C ARG A 8 45.33 1.71 8.38
N GLN A 9 44.81 0.60 7.86
CA GLN A 9 43.60 -0.15 8.24
C GLN A 9 42.33 0.71 8.19
N GLU A 10 41.50 0.41 7.18
CA GLU A 10 40.29 1.14 6.78
C GLU A 10 39.07 0.76 7.64
N LEU A 11 38.07 1.65 7.65
CA LEU A 11 36.77 1.43 8.30
C LEU A 11 35.72 1.08 7.22
N LEU A 12 35.37 -0.21 7.12
CA LEU A 12 34.18 -0.68 6.42
C LEU A 12 33.07 -0.99 7.45
N PRO A 13 31.80 -0.63 7.21
CA PRO A 13 30.70 -1.01 8.09
C PRO A 13 30.45 -2.52 8.00
N THR A 14 30.30 -3.16 9.16
CA THR A 14 30.08 -4.62 9.24
C THR A 14 28.61 -4.98 8.99
N VAL A 15 28.30 -5.43 7.79
CA VAL A 15 27.05 -6.14 7.49
C VAL A 15 27.19 -7.60 7.93
N ARG A 16 26.20 -8.13 8.65
CA ARG A 16 26.21 -9.50 9.16
C ARG A 16 24.94 -10.24 8.71
N ALA A 17 25.04 -10.99 7.62
CA ALA A 17 24.01 -11.96 7.24
C ALA A 17 23.96 -13.11 8.28
N VAL A 18 22.78 -13.68 8.48
CA VAL A 18 22.54 -14.81 9.40
C VAL A 18 21.78 -15.90 8.66
N ILE A 19 22.24 -17.14 8.82
CA ILE A 19 21.71 -18.35 8.18
C ILE A 19 21.15 -19.26 9.28
N GLN A 20 20.01 -19.90 9.03
CA GLN A 20 19.32 -20.78 9.99
C GLN A 20 19.97 -22.19 10.06
N PHE A 21 19.82 -22.88 11.19
CA PHE A 21 19.14 -24.20 11.28
C PHE A 21 18.97 -24.73 12.73
N GLU A 22 17.88 -25.49 12.93
CA GLU A 22 17.52 -26.42 14.03
C GLU A 22 16.99 -25.94 15.42
N TYR A 23 16.11 -26.79 15.97
CA TYR A 23 15.11 -26.64 17.06
C TYR A 23 15.61 -27.27 18.40
N PRO A 24 15.07 -26.91 19.61
CA PRO A 24 13.84 -27.57 20.11
C PRO A 24 12.88 -26.78 21.05
N GLU A 25 11.62 -27.21 20.99
CA GLU A 25 10.51 -27.20 21.98
C GLU A 25 10.03 -25.95 22.77
N GLN A 26 8.76 -25.63 22.48
CA GLN A 26 7.66 -25.28 23.40
C GLN A 26 7.75 -24.02 24.30
N THR A 27 6.96 -23.01 23.92
CA THR A 27 6.10 -22.28 24.86
C THR A 27 4.80 -21.86 24.15
N THR A 28 3.70 -21.74 24.90
CA THR A 28 2.32 -21.71 24.37
C THR A 28 1.91 -20.38 23.72
N GLU A 29 1.56 -20.40 22.44
CA GLU A 29 0.79 -19.34 21.77
C GLU A 29 -0.68 -19.74 21.52
N LEU A 30 -1.56 -18.75 21.59
CA LEU A 30 -2.99 -18.90 21.29
C LEU A 30 -3.21 -18.98 19.77
N THR A 31 -3.82 -20.07 19.32
CA THR A 31 -3.88 -20.46 17.91
C THR A 31 -4.87 -19.60 17.11
N LEU A 32 -4.69 -19.57 15.78
CA LEU A 32 -5.58 -18.85 14.84
C LEU A 32 -7.07 -19.19 14.95
N ARG A 33 -7.44 -20.34 15.55
CA ARG A 33 -8.84 -20.66 15.88
C ARG A 33 -9.45 -19.68 16.88
N GLU A 34 -8.70 -19.25 17.89
CA GLU A 34 -9.18 -18.29 18.89
C GLU A 34 -9.27 -16.89 18.29
N ARG A 35 -8.34 -16.53 17.39
CA ARG A 35 -8.37 -15.29 16.60
C ARG A 35 -9.61 -15.24 15.67
N GLN A 36 -9.93 -16.34 14.98
CA GLN A 36 -11.16 -16.45 14.17
C GLN A 36 -12.44 -16.51 15.03
N VAL A 37 -12.40 -17.05 16.25
CA VAL A 37 -13.53 -17.02 17.19
C VAL A 37 -13.78 -15.59 17.70
N GLN A 38 -12.74 -14.79 17.95
CA GLN A 38 -12.87 -13.37 18.28
C GLN A 38 -13.41 -12.55 17.10
N LEU A 39 -12.96 -12.80 15.86
CA LEU A 39 -13.54 -12.16 14.67
C LEU A 39 -15.02 -12.53 14.48
N ARG A 40 -15.40 -13.80 14.77
CA ARG A 40 -16.80 -14.24 14.78
C ARG A 40 -17.64 -13.65 15.91
N ALA A 41 -17.03 -13.29 17.04
CA ALA A 41 -17.73 -12.61 18.14
C ALA A 41 -18.20 -11.20 17.75
N TRP A 42 -17.60 -10.59 16.70
CA TRP A 42 -18.05 -9.34 16.08
C TRP A 42 -19.27 -9.52 15.15
N ILE A 43 -19.55 -10.76 14.69
CA ILE A 43 -20.52 -11.07 13.62
C ILE A 43 -21.80 -11.75 14.17
N ALA A 44 -21.92 -11.97 15.48
CA ALA A 44 -23.11 -12.57 16.07
C ALA A 44 -24.30 -11.58 16.07
N PRO A 45 -25.41 -11.83 15.35
CA PRO A 45 -26.59 -10.98 15.40
C PRO A 45 -27.32 -11.14 16.75
N ALA A 46 -27.94 -10.06 17.22
CA ALA A 46 -28.73 -10.04 18.44
C ALA A 46 -30.05 -10.84 18.30
N GLN A 47 -29.99 -12.16 18.43
CA GLN A 47 -31.17 -13.04 18.53
C GLN A 47 -31.00 -14.10 19.65
N ALA A 48 -31.02 -13.66 20.91
CA ALA A 48 -31.03 -14.57 22.06
C ALA A 48 -31.72 -14.02 23.33
N GLN A 49 -32.72 -13.14 23.22
CA GLN A 49 -33.55 -12.74 24.38
C GLN A 49 -35.03 -12.54 24.00
N SER A 50 -35.82 -13.63 24.01
CA SER A 50 -37.25 -13.65 24.41
C SER A 50 -37.87 -15.05 24.22
N SER A 51 -37.62 -15.98 25.15
CA SER A 51 -38.27 -17.30 25.15
C SER A 51 -38.60 -17.83 26.55
N THR A 52 -39.26 -17.01 27.38
CA THR A 52 -39.89 -17.49 28.64
C THR A 52 -41.22 -16.77 28.94
N ALA A 53 -42.33 -17.29 28.42
CA ALA A 53 -43.66 -17.22 29.06
C ALA A 53 -44.71 -18.07 28.31
N ASN A 54 -45.15 -19.19 28.91
CA ASN A 54 -46.52 -19.70 28.73
C ASN A 54 -47.46 -18.76 29.55
N HIS A 55 -48.77 -18.58 29.33
CA HIS A 55 -49.84 -19.41 28.73
C HIS A 55 -50.94 -18.48 28.11
N PRO A 56 -51.99 -19.01 27.43
CA PRO A 56 -52.88 -18.20 26.57
C PRO A 56 -54.11 -17.63 27.28
N THR A 57 -54.69 -16.55 26.72
CA THR A 57 -56.09 -16.16 26.96
C THR A 57 -56.70 -15.53 25.69
N THR A 58 -57.94 -15.94 25.43
CA THR A 58 -58.85 -15.74 24.29
C THR A 58 -59.01 -14.35 23.65
N LEU A 59 -59.23 -14.39 22.31
CA LEU A 59 -59.81 -13.38 21.42
C LEU A 59 -61.18 -12.81 21.89
N PRO A 60 -61.61 -11.61 21.42
CA PRO A 60 -62.38 -11.53 20.15
C PRO A 60 -61.99 -10.39 19.18
N LEU A 61 -62.45 -10.52 17.93
CA LEU A 61 -62.32 -9.59 16.81
C LEU A 61 -63.13 -8.30 16.99
N VAL A 62 -62.72 -7.21 16.32
CA VAL A 62 -63.61 -6.11 15.86
C VAL A 62 -63.18 -5.66 14.45
N ASP A 63 -64.15 -5.33 13.61
CA ASP A 63 -64.04 -5.03 12.17
C ASP A 63 -63.28 -3.73 11.78
N PRO A 64 -62.81 -3.62 10.52
CA PRO A 64 -62.24 -2.39 9.96
C PRO A 64 -63.33 -1.45 9.40
N GLY A 65 -63.27 -0.15 9.73
CA GLY A 65 -64.19 0.81 9.11
C GLY A 65 -63.99 2.30 9.46
N THR A 66 -64.14 3.12 8.42
CA THR A 66 -64.45 4.57 8.45
C THR A 66 -63.29 5.58 8.55
N ILE A 67 -62.95 6.17 7.39
CA ILE A 67 -62.22 7.45 7.25
C ILE A 67 -63.25 8.59 7.14
N PRO A 68 -63.05 9.71 7.86
CA PRO A 68 -63.48 11.04 7.41
C PRO A 68 -62.34 12.10 7.49
N PRO A 69 -62.52 13.33 6.95
CA PRO A 69 -61.51 13.85 6.00
C PRO A 69 -60.77 15.15 6.41
N LEU A 70 -59.90 15.63 5.49
CA LEU A 70 -59.12 16.87 5.58
C LEU A 70 -59.96 18.12 5.93
N GLN A 71 -59.32 19.06 6.63
CA GLN A 71 -59.64 20.49 6.55
C GLN A 71 -58.41 21.30 6.13
N ALA A 72 -58.65 22.41 5.43
CA ALA A 72 -57.62 23.28 4.86
C ALA A 72 -58.02 24.76 5.00
N ARG A 73 -57.05 25.66 4.72
CA ARG A 73 -57.10 27.14 4.53
C ARG A 73 -56.59 27.99 5.72
N PRO A 74 -56.17 29.26 5.49
CA PRO A 74 -55.98 29.99 4.21
C PRO A 74 -54.58 30.61 4.00
N ILE A 75 -54.37 31.13 2.80
CA ILE A 75 -53.22 31.97 2.37
C ILE A 75 -53.59 33.46 2.49
N VAL A 76 -52.65 34.31 2.94
CA VAL A 76 -52.65 35.77 2.64
C VAL A 76 -51.20 36.28 2.51
N GLY A 77 -50.83 36.84 1.35
CA GLY A 77 -49.72 37.82 1.19
C GLY A 77 -50.28 39.25 1.09
N PRO A 78 -49.49 40.32 0.80
CA PRO A 78 -48.84 40.44 -0.53
C PRO A 78 -47.61 41.39 -0.69
N SER A 79 -46.85 41.21 -1.80
CA SER A 79 -46.21 42.26 -2.66
C SER A 79 -45.19 43.27 -2.05
N ALA A 80 -44.31 43.98 -2.76
CA ALA A 80 -43.72 44.03 -4.12
C ALA A 80 -42.24 44.54 -3.95
N SER A 81 -41.36 44.79 -4.92
CA SER A 81 -41.41 45.08 -6.36
C SER A 81 -40.01 44.88 -6.99
N GLY A 82 -39.94 44.68 -8.32
CA GLY A 82 -38.71 44.32 -9.06
C GLY A 82 -37.86 45.45 -9.69
N PRO A 83 -36.87 45.08 -10.54
CA PRO A 83 -35.79 45.92 -11.10
C PRO A 83 -36.05 46.40 -12.56
N PRO A 84 -35.05 46.98 -13.26
CA PRO A 84 -34.31 46.17 -14.25
C PRO A 84 -32.81 46.52 -14.51
N ASP A 85 -32.10 45.55 -15.10
CA ASP A 85 -31.07 45.62 -16.19
C ASP A 85 -29.94 46.68 -16.26
N THR A 86 -28.73 46.24 -16.64
CA THR A 86 -28.25 46.34 -18.05
C THR A 86 -26.95 45.58 -18.38
N THR A 87 -26.80 45.28 -19.67
CA THR A 87 -25.71 44.51 -20.34
C THR A 87 -24.53 45.36 -20.87
N ALA A 88 -23.53 44.68 -21.48
CA ALA A 88 -22.49 45.19 -22.44
C ALA A 88 -21.12 45.59 -21.83
N ARG A 89 -19.96 45.57 -22.53
CA ARG A 89 -19.42 44.85 -23.73
C ARG A 89 -17.89 45.18 -23.82
N CYS A 90 -17.14 44.42 -24.63
CA CYS A 90 -15.67 44.50 -24.84
C CYS A 90 -15.08 45.88 -25.22
N LEU A 91 -13.80 46.16 -24.90
CA LEU A 91 -12.66 46.30 -25.88
C LEU A 91 -11.33 46.90 -25.32
N ARG A 92 -10.21 46.31 -25.80
CA ARG A 92 -8.80 46.76 -26.07
C ARG A 92 -8.27 48.16 -25.65
N GLY A 93 -6.95 48.19 -25.34
CA GLY A 93 -6.01 49.32 -25.62
C GLY A 93 -5.00 49.59 -24.48
N THR A 94 -3.79 49.00 -24.45
CA THR A 94 -2.50 49.41 -25.09
C THR A 94 -1.79 50.67 -24.55
N THR A 95 -0.52 50.50 -24.13
CA THR A 95 0.58 51.50 -24.00
C THR A 95 0.41 52.63 -22.96
N THR A 96 1.45 53.25 -22.37
CA THR A 96 2.90 53.37 -22.67
C THR A 96 3.77 53.36 -21.38
N ALA A 97 5.10 53.32 -21.54
CA ALA A 97 6.10 53.35 -20.45
C ALA A 97 6.73 54.74 -20.19
N HIS A 98 7.31 54.93 -19.00
CA HIS A 98 8.58 55.64 -18.74
C HIS A 98 9.15 55.07 -17.41
N GLU A 99 10.36 54.52 -17.29
CA GLU A 99 11.75 54.98 -17.53
C GLU A 99 12.39 55.80 -16.37
N GLY A 100 13.60 55.40 -15.96
CA GLY A 100 14.41 56.02 -14.88
C GLY A 100 14.82 54.99 -13.80
N ARG A 101 15.98 54.31 -13.85
CA ARG A 101 17.36 54.78 -13.50
C ARG A 101 17.46 55.30 -12.05
N LYS A 102 18.45 54.94 -11.22
CA LYS A 102 19.75 54.27 -11.47
C LYS A 102 20.39 53.71 -10.17
N CYS A 103 21.39 52.85 -10.39
CA CYS A 103 22.42 52.22 -9.54
C CYS A 103 22.91 52.85 -8.21
N GLY A 104 23.58 52.01 -7.40
CA GLY A 104 24.54 52.35 -6.33
C GLY A 104 24.12 51.75 -4.98
N SER A 105 24.49 50.51 -4.64
CA SER A 105 25.76 50.09 -4.01
C SER A 105 25.97 50.67 -2.61
N ASP A 106 26.07 49.80 -1.59
CA ASP A 106 27.37 49.50 -0.97
C ASP A 106 27.24 48.32 0.01
N ASP A 107 28.40 47.73 0.30
CA ASP A 107 28.63 46.50 1.05
C ASP A 107 29.21 46.84 2.44
N GLN A 108 28.89 46.09 3.50
CA GLN A 108 29.85 45.65 4.54
C GLN A 108 29.24 44.94 5.77
N THR A 109 29.99 43.93 6.20
CA THR A 109 29.93 43.19 7.47
C THR A 109 30.46 43.97 8.68
N HIS A 110 30.02 43.67 9.92
CA HIS A 110 30.90 43.17 11.02
C HIS A 110 30.19 42.97 12.39
N GLN A 111 30.58 41.88 13.09
CA GLN A 111 30.76 41.68 14.55
C GLN A 111 29.70 42.14 15.59
N GLU A 112 29.07 41.19 16.30
CA GLU A 112 29.48 40.58 17.60
C GLU A 112 29.11 41.38 18.86
N GLN A 113 28.34 40.73 19.76
CA GLN A 113 28.48 40.92 21.21
C GLN A 113 28.12 39.65 21.99
N ARG A 114 29.01 39.23 22.89
CA ARG A 114 28.85 38.08 23.79
C ARG A 114 28.21 38.50 25.12
N ILE A 115 27.37 37.64 25.68
CA ILE A 115 27.25 37.46 27.14
C ILE A 115 27.18 35.94 27.38
N GLY A 116 27.84 35.41 28.41
CA GLY A 116 27.87 33.98 28.69
C GLY A 116 27.87 33.63 30.18
N ALA A 117 27.45 32.41 30.51
CA ALA A 117 27.57 31.82 31.83
C ALA A 117 27.70 30.29 31.77
N LYS A 118 28.91 29.82 32.11
CA LYS A 118 29.30 28.64 32.92
C LYS A 118 28.36 27.44 33.05
N LEU A 119 28.92 26.26 32.73
CA LEU A 119 28.50 24.93 33.23
C LEU A 119 28.62 24.81 34.76
N PRO A 120 28.02 23.76 35.33
CA PRO A 120 28.85 22.71 35.93
C PRO A 120 28.59 21.31 35.33
N ALA A 121 29.64 20.51 35.23
CA ALA A 121 29.55 19.12 34.80
C ALA A 121 29.07 18.21 35.94
N SER A 122 28.17 17.28 35.65
CA SER A 122 27.90 16.12 36.49
C SER A 122 27.94 14.84 35.65
N ARG A 123 28.61 13.81 36.17
CA ARG A 123 28.73 12.50 35.51
C ARG A 123 27.39 11.77 35.57
N LEU A 124 26.90 11.32 34.41
CA LEU A 124 26.33 9.97 34.33
C LEU A 124 27.20 9.13 33.38
N GLN A 125 27.69 8.00 33.89
CA GLN A 125 28.19 6.93 33.03
C GLN A 125 26.97 6.20 32.47
N LEU A 126 26.72 6.33 31.16
CA LEU A 126 25.83 5.45 30.42
C LEU A 126 26.70 4.54 29.56
N ASN A 127 26.43 3.23 29.67
CA ASN A 127 27.31 2.19 29.15
C ASN A 127 27.20 2.09 27.63
N ALA A 128 28.33 1.82 26.96
CA ALA A 128 28.37 1.54 25.53
C ALA A 128 27.83 0.13 25.22
N ARG A 129 26.52 -0.09 25.44
CA ARG A 129 25.81 -1.35 25.16
C ARG A 129 24.47 -1.20 24.46
N ASP A 130 23.91 0.01 24.36
CA ASP A 130 22.57 0.25 23.79
C ASP A 130 22.63 0.71 22.33
N ALA A 131 23.27 -0.10 21.48
CA ALA A 131 23.23 0.03 20.02
C ALA A 131 23.12 -1.37 19.39
N MET A 132 22.32 -1.49 18.32
CA MET A 132 21.93 -2.74 17.65
C MET A 132 20.88 -3.59 18.40
N GLY A 133 19.62 -3.13 18.37
CA GLY A 133 18.49 -4.05 18.44
C GLY A 133 18.26 -4.71 17.08
N VAL A 134 18.85 -5.88 16.84
CA VAL A 134 18.51 -6.71 15.67
C VAL A 134 17.22 -7.46 15.99
N ALA A 135 16.09 -6.97 15.50
CA ALA A 135 14.81 -7.65 15.60
C ALA A 135 14.73 -8.77 14.55
N ILE A 136 15.16 -9.98 14.92
CA ILE A 136 14.96 -11.17 14.09
C ILE A 136 13.47 -11.55 14.15
N TRP A 137 12.72 -11.21 13.10
CA TRP A 137 11.39 -11.75 12.87
C TRP A 137 11.50 -13.12 12.20
N SER A 138 11.59 -14.18 13.01
CA SER A 138 11.42 -15.56 12.53
C SER A 138 9.94 -15.95 12.49
N ASP A 139 9.55 -16.68 11.44
CA ASP A 139 8.24 -17.32 11.24
C ASP A 139 6.99 -16.45 11.46
N ARG A 140 6.57 -15.76 10.39
CA ARG A 140 5.13 -15.48 10.15
C ARG A 140 4.46 -16.66 9.42
N HIS A 141 4.68 -17.86 9.93
CA HIS A 141 4.14 -19.11 9.41
C HIS A 141 3.42 -19.89 10.52
N ASP A 142 2.16 -19.55 10.77
CA ASP A 142 1.19 -20.48 11.36
C ASP A 142 -0.13 -20.47 10.58
N VAL A 143 -0.82 -21.61 10.57
CA VAL A 143 -1.56 -22.12 9.42
C VAL A 143 -3.08 -21.98 9.62
N GLY A 144 -3.76 -21.34 8.66
CA GLY A 144 -5.19 -21.02 8.74
C GLY A 144 -6.04 -21.37 7.51
N LYS A 145 -5.42 -21.97 6.47
CA LYS A 145 -5.96 -22.59 5.25
C LYS A 145 -4.80 -23.40 4.65
N GLY A 146 -5.04 -24.26 3.66
CA GLY A 146 -3.97 -25.01 3.00
C GLY A 146 -3.10 -24.09 2.13
N THR A 147 -2.17 -23.35 2.74
CA THR A 147 -1.37 -22.34 2.05
C THR A 147 -0.28 -23.00 1.23
N GLU A 148 -0.45 -23.02 -0.08
CA GLU A 148 0.67 -23.25 -1.00
C GLU A 148 1.71 -22.15 -0.77
N MET A 149 2.97 -22.55 -0.58
CA MET A 149 4.05 -21.62 -0.29
C MET A 149 4.34 -20.77 -1.53
N PRO A 150 4.35 -19.43 -1.44
CA PRO A 150 4.60 -18.56 -2.59
C PRO A 150 5.96 -18.84 -3.22
N VAL A 151 6.07 -18.61 -4.53
CA VAL A 151 7.35 -18.76 -5.25
C VAL A 151 8.33 -17.66 -4.86
N LEU A 152 7.84 -16.43 -4.67
CA LEU A 152 8.61 -15.39 -3.98
C LEU A 152 8.88 -15.80 -2.54
N GLN A 153 10.07 -15.46 -2.03
CA GLN A 153 10.40 -15.56 -0.61
C GLN A 153 11.25 -14.35 -0.22
N VAL A 154 11.13 -13.90 1.04
CA VAL A 154 12.02 -12.88 1.61
C VAL A 154 13.45 -13.44 1.61
N ARG A 155 14.39 -12.70 0.99
CA ARG A 155 15.82 -13.03 0.97
C ARG A 155 16.66 -12.12 1.85
N VAL A 156 16.25 -10.86 1.94
CA VAL A 156 16.86 -9.82 2.77
C VAL A 156 15.73 -9.01 3.38
N SER A 157 15.82 -8.68 4.66
CA SER A 157 14.95 -7.72 5.33
C SER A 157 15.83 -6.84 6.20
N LEU A 158 15.74 -5.51 6.04
CA LEU A 158 16.53 -4.54 6.79
C LEU A 158 15.63 -3.47 7.40
N VAL A 159 16.01 -3.00 8.59
CA VAL A 159 15.36 -1.86 9.27
C VAL A 159 16.42 -0.86 9.75
N PRO A 160 17.18 -0.20 8.84
CA PRO A 160 17.99 0.95 9.20
C PRO A 160 17.10 2.20 9.20
N GLY A 161 17.14 2.98 10.28
CA GLY A 161 16.47 4.29 10.30
C GLY A 161 14.94 4.20 10.29
N SER A 162 14.31 4.72 9.24
CA SER A 162 12.88 5.09 9.23
C SER A 162 12.01 4.27 8.28
N VAL A 163 12.63 3.57 7.32
CA VAL A 163 11.96 2.77 6.30
C VAL A 163 12.35 1.31 6.46
N VAL A 164 11.35 0.43 6.55
CA VAL A 164 11.56 -1.02 6.47
C VAL A 164 11.73 -1.39 5.00
N VAL A 165 12.74 -2.20 4.66
CA VAL A 165 12.88 -2.80 3.33
C VAL A 165 12.84 -4.33 3.40
N ASP A 166 12.04 -4.93 2.52
CA ASP A 166 12.02 -6.36 2.28
C ASP A 166 12.36 -6.65 0.81
N ALA A 167 13.29 -7.57 0.56
CA ALA A 167 13.68 -8.01 -0.77
C ALA A 167 13.14 -9.41 -1.05
N LEU A 168 12.20 -9.52 -1.99
CA LEU A 168 11.49 -10.75 -2.33
C LEU A 168 12.04 -11.34 -3.64
N CYS A 169 12.49 -12.59 -3.64
CA CYS A 169 12.99 -13.23 -4.87
C CYS A 169 12.54 -14.69 -5.02
N ALA A 170 12.13 -15.03 -6.24
CA ALA A 170 11.71 -16.37 -6.67
C ALA A 170 12.78 -17.46 -6.46
N GLY A 171 14.05 -17.06 -6.34
CA GLY A 171 15.19 -17.97 -6.25
C GLY A 171 15.44 -18.73 -7.55
N TYR A 172 16.07 -19.90 -7.42
CA TYR A 172 16.54 -20.68 -8.55
C TYR A 172 16.17 -22.16 -8.42
N GLU A 173 16.08 -22.83 -9.56
CA GLU A 173 15.83 -24.26 -9.67
C GLU A 173 16.71 -24.81 -10.79
N THR A 174 17.55 -25.81 -10.49
CA THR A 174 18.50 -26.40 -11.45
C THR A 174 19.41 -25.37 -12.17
N GLY A 175 19.84 -24.31 -11.47
CA GLY A 175 20.65 -23.23 -12.05
C GLY A 175 19.86 -22.08 -12.71
N HIS A 176 18.52 -22.20 -12.78
CA HIS A 176 17.69 -21.27 -13.54
C HIS A 176 16.80 -20.43 -12.61
N TRP A 177 16.82 -19.10 -12.78
CA TRP A 177 15.93 -18.21 -12.02
C TRP A 177 14.47 -18.51 -12.37
N ARG A 178 13.62 -18.64 -11.35
CA ARG A 178 12.29 -19.29 -11.42
C ARG A 178 11.19 -18.41 -12.04
N ALA A 179 11.49 -17.74 -13.14
CA ALA A 179 10.58 -16.83 -13.87
C ALA A 179 9.24 -17.49 -14.23
N GLY A 180 9.28 -18.71 -14.76
CA GLY A 180 8.06 -19.44 -15.16
C GLY A 180 7.20 -19.77 -13.94
N ALA A 181 7.79 -20.39 -12.91
CA ALA A 181 7.08 -20.70 -11.67
C ALA A 181 6.51 -19.45 -10.98
N LEU A 182 7.22 -18.31 -11.03
CA LEU A 182 6.71 -17.03 -10.50
C LEU A 182 5.46 -16.57 -11.25
N VAL A 183 5.41 -16.73 -12.58
CA VAL A 183 4.24 -16.37 -13.39
C VAL A 183 3.08 -17.32 -13.12
N GLU A 184 3.31 -18.63 -13.06
CA GLU A 184 2.25 -19.60 -12.71
C GLU A 184 1.67 -19.28 -11.32
N ASP A 185 2.53 -19.18 -10.29
CA ASP A 185 2.16 -18.86 -8.90
C ASP A 185 1.37 -17.54 -8.76
N LEU A 186 1.80 -16.50 -9.48
CA LEU A 186 1.15 -15.20 -9.46
C LEU A 186 -0.27 -15.25 -10.04
N PHE A 187 -0.42 -15.84 -11.22
CA PHE A 187 -1.72 -15.87 -11.91
C PHE A 187 -2.68 -16.87 -11.28
N ASP A 188 -2.20 -18.02 -10.81
CA ASP A 188 -3.06 -19.08 -10.29
C ASP A 188 -3.62 -18.73 -8.90
N ARG A 189 -2.86 -18.02 -8.05
CA ARG A 189 -3.32 -17.64 -6.70
C ARG A 189 -3.97 -16.26 -6.62
N HIS A 190 -3.49 -15.26 -7.38
CA HIS A 190 -3.86 -13.86 -7.14
C HIS A 190 -4.79 -13.22 -8.18
N LEU A 191 -4.81 -13.71 -9.43
CA LEU A 191 -5.54 -13.08 -10.55
C LEU A 191 -7.00 -12.73 -10.20
N LEU A 192 -7.76 -13.69 -9.65
CA LEU A 192 -9.17 -13.48 -9.31
C LEU A 192 -9.36 -12.39 -8.23
N THR A 193 -8.52 -12.40 -7.19
CA THR A 193 -8.60 -11.41 -6.10
C THR A 193 -8.10 -10.02 -6.47
N PHE A 194 -7.33 -9.92 -7.57
CA PHE A 194 -6.84 -8.67 -8.12
C PHE A 194 -7.88 -8.05 -9.08
N ALA A 195 -8.46 -8.88 -9.96
CA ALA A 195 -9.31 -8.43 -11.07
C ALA A 195 -10.82 -8.33 -10.76
N LEU A 196 -11.31 -9.00 -9.71
CA LEU A 196 -12.73 -9.06 -9.36
C LEU A 196 -13.02 -8.35 -8.02
N SER A 197 -14.25 -7.86 -7.84
CA SER A 197 -14.74 -7.37 -6.53
C SER A 197 -14.76 -8.48 -5.47
N TYR A 198 -14.91 -8.09 -4.20
CA TYR A 198 -14.99 -9.05 -3.09
C TYR A 198 -16.13 -10.06 -3.28
N THR A 199 -17.32 -9.56 -3.64
CA THR A 199 -18.51 -10.38 -3.90
C THR A 199 -18.29 -11.32 -5.07
N GLU A 200 -17.78 -10.83 -6.20
CA GLU A 200 -17.50 -11.66 -7.37
C GLU A 200 -16.48 -12.77 -7.04
N ALA A 201 -15.34 -12.42 -6.42
CA ALA A 201 -14.30 -13.38 -6.02
C ALA A 201 -14.79 -14.39 -4.96
N ARG A 202 -15.79 -14.06 -4.15
CA ARG A 202 -16.47 -15.00 -3.23
C ARG A 202 -17.56 -15.83 -3.91
N SER A 203 -18.15 -15.36 -5.00
CA SER A 203 -19.20 -16.05 -5.76
C SER A 203 -18.69 -17.10 -6.75
N VAL A 204 -17.36 -17.17 -6.99
CA VAL A 204 -16.76 -18.15 -7.90
C VAL A 204 -17.05 -19.58 -7.41
N THR A 205 -17.66 -20.39 -8.28
CA THR A 205 -17.99 -21.79 -8.04
C THR A 205 -17.26 -22.70 -9.02
N SER A 206 -17.28 -24.02 -8.81
CA SER A 206 -16.75 -24.97 -9.79
C SER A 206 -17.43 -24.90 -11.17
N ALA A 207 -18.64 -24.34 -11.27
CA ALA A 207 -19.35 -24.14 -12.54
C ALA A 207 -18.94 -22.84 -13.25
N THR A 208 -18.50 -21.82 -12.51
CA THR A 208 -18.12 -20.50 -13.06
C THR A 208 -16.62 -20.26 -13.11
N ALA A 209 -15.79 -21.03 -12.40
CA ALA A 209 -14.36 -20.80 -12.22
C ALA A 209 -13.58 -20.53 -13.52
N ILE A 210 -13.76 -21.35 -14.56
CA ILE A 210 -13.07 -21.16 -15.84
C ILE A 210 -13.48 -19.84 -16.51
N GLN A 211 -14.78 -19.50 -16.47
CA GLN A 211 -15.26 -18.23 -16.98
C GLN A 211 -14.71 -17.05 -16.15
N SER A 212 -14.76 -17.12 -14.82
CA SER A 212 -14.22 -16.07 -13.95
C SER A 212 -12.72 -15.85 -14.16
N VAL A 213 -11.94 -16.90 -14.41
CA VAL A 213 -10.51 -16.80 -14.75
C VAL A 213 -10.30 -16.16 -16.13
N ARG A 214 -11.08 -16.54 -17.14
CA ARG A 214 -11.03 -15.92 -18.47
C ARG A 214 -11.40 -14.43 -18.39
N ASP A 215 -12.51 -14.11 -17.75
CA ASP A 215 -13.04 -12.75 -17.66
C ASP A 215 -12.07 -11.84 -16.89
N ALA A 216 -11.45 -12.35 -15.81
CA ALA A 216 -10.34 -11.69 -15.11
C ALA A 216 -9.07 -11.51 -15.97
N ALA A 217 -8.70 -12.51 -16.78
CA ALA A 217 -7.57 -12.38 -17.70
C ALA A 217 -7.85 -11.38 -18.84
N VAL A 218 -9.11 -11.31 -19.31
CA VAL A 218 -9.57 -10.33 -20.30
C VAL A 218 -9.54 -8.91 -19.71
N SER A 219 -10.00 -8.71 -18.46
CA SER A 219 -10.03 -7.38 -17.85
C SER A 219 -8.62 -6.85 -17.57
N VAL A 220 -7.67 -7.69 -17.12
CA VAL A 220 -6.23 -7.32 -17.04
C VAL A 220 -5.66 -6.96 -18.41
N TYR A 221 -6.15 -7.58 -19.49
CA TYR A 221 -5.56 -7.42 -20.83
C TYR A 221 -6.19 -6.29 -21.67
N SER A 222 -7.37 -5.79 -21.31
CA SER A 222 -8.15 -4.86 -22.15
C SER A 222 -7.85 -3.38 -21.90
N THR A 223 -6.91 -3.08 -21.01
CA THR A 223 -6.48 -1.71 -20.68
C THR A 223 -5.60 -1.11 -21.79
N ASP A 224 -6.06 -0.03 -22.42
CA ASP A 224 -5.54 0.42 -23.72
C ASP A 224 -4.23 1.27 -23.64
N LYS A 225 -3.35 1.00 -22.66
CA LYS A 225 -2.16 1.83 -22.36
C LYS A 225 -0.82 1.07 -22.40
N TYR A 226 -0.31 0.86 -23.62
CA TYR A 226 1.10 0.53 -23.87
C TYR A 226 1.72 -0.74 -23.19
N GLN A 227 1.07 -1.88 -22.88
CA GLN A 227 -0.35 -2.26 -22.82
C GLN A 227 -0.67 -3.10 -21.57
N HIS A 228 0.32 -3.70 -20.88
CA HIS A 228 0.12 -4.49 -19.64
C HIS A 228 1.20 -4.29 -18.57
N ARG A 229 2.08 -3.29 -18.74
CA ARG A 229 3.29 -3.12 -17.90
C ARG A 229 3.02 -2.44 -16.57
N GLY A 230 1.96 -1.65 -16.42
CA GLY A 230 1.58 -1.09 -15.13
C GLY A 230 0.88 -2.18 -14.30
N GLU A 231 -0.10 -2.81 -14.94
CA GLU A 231 -0.96 -3.88 -14.46
C GLU A 231 -0.17 -5.09 -13.93
N PHE A 232 0.94 -5.48 -14.58
CA PHE A 232 1.85 -6.52 -14.06
C PHE A 232 2.57 -6.09 -12.78
N GLY A 233 2.94 -4.81 -12.64
CA GLY A 233 3.52 -4.26 -11.41
C GLY A 233 2.51 -4.23 -10.27
N GLU A 234 1.27 -3.85 -10.58
CA GLU A 234 0.15 -3.80 -9.65
C GLU A 234 -0.27 -5.20 -9.16
N LEU A 235 -0.33 -6.19 -10.06
CA LEU A 235 -0.60 -7.58 -9.73
C LEU A 235 0.51 -8.18 -8.84
N LEU A 236 1.79 -7.88 -9.15
CA LEU A 236 2.93 -8.29 -8.31
C LEU A 236 2.91 -7.61 -6.93
N LEU A 237 2.57 -6.31 -6.86
CA LEU A 237 2.38 -5.59 -5.60
C LEU A 237 1.25 -6.22 -4.79
N HIS A 238 0.07 -6.42 -5.37
CA HIS A 238 -1.08 -7.08 -4.74
C HIS A 238 -0.69 -8.44 -4.14
N ALA A 239 0.00 -9.28 -4.94
CA ALA A 239 0.47 -10.58 -4.49
C ALA A 239 1.44 -10.47 -3.30
N ALA A 240 2.38 -9.51 -3.34
CA ALA A 240 3.30 -9.26 -2.23
C ALA A 240 2.57 -8.80 -0.96
N LEU A 241 1.54 -7.94 -1.08
CA LEU A 241 0.74 -7.47 0.05
C LEU A 241 -0.04 -8.61 0.71
N VAL A 242 -0.67 -9.46 -0.09
CA VAL A 242 -1.42 -10.64 0.39
C VAL A 242 -0.48 -11.66 1.04
N ASP A 243 0.61 -12.05 0.36
CA ASP A 243 1.45 -13.18 0.76
C ASP A 243 2.37 -12.90 1.96
N PHE A 244 2.90 -11.67 2.09
CA PHE A 244 3.93 -11.35 3.11
C PHE A 244 3.45 -10.43 4.24
N TYR A 245 2.36 -9.70 4.01
CA TYR A 245 1.84 -8.72 4.98
C TYR A 245 0.44 -9.05 5.50
N GLY A 246 -0.23 -10.08 4.95
CA GLY A 246 -1.56 -10.50 5.37
C GLY A 246 -2.65 -9.47 5.04
N ALA A 247 -2.43 -8.69 3.99
CA ALA A 247 -3.32 -7.60 3.61
C ALA A 247 -4.51 -8.11 2.78
N GLU A 248 -5.73 -7.68 3.12
CA GLU A 248 -6.93 -7.94 2.33
C GLU A 248 -7.17 -6.79 1.34
N PRO A 249 -7.49 -7.06 0.06
CA PRO A 249 -7.81 -6.02 -0.91
C PRO A 249 -9.15 -5.34 -0.55
N ALA A 250 -9.13 -4.01 -0.40
CA ALA A 250 -10.32 -3.20 -0.15
C ALA A 250 -10.98 -2.71 -1.45
N VAL A 251 -10.20 -2.59 -2.53
CA VAL A 251 -10.65 -2.20 -3.88
C VAL A 251 -9.92 -3.05 -4.92
N SER A 252 -10.68 -3.69 -5.83
CA SER A 252 -10.10 -4.23 -7.08
C SER A 252 -9.92 -3.07 -8.06
N LYS A 253 -8.68 -2.82 -8.50
CA LYS A 253 -8.37 -1.66 -9.37
C LYS A 253 -8.98 -1.81 -10.77
N ILE A 254 -8.87 -3.01 -11.36
CA ILE A 254 -9.28 -3.31 -12.74
C ILE A 254 -10.79 -3.16 -12.96
N TYR A 255 -11.62 -3.68 -12.04
CA TYR A 255 -13.08 -3.61 -12.15
C TYR A 255 -13.60 -2.17 -12.40
N TYR A 256 -12.88 -1.17 -11.90
CA TYR A 256 -13.27 0.23 -12.05
C TYR A 256 -12.59 0.97 -13.22
N GLU A 257 -11.46 0.51 -13.77
CA GLU A 257 -10.85 1.15 -14.94
C GLU A 257 -11.72 1.02 -16.20
N ASP A 258 -12.45 -0.11 -16.34
CA ASP A 258 -13.44 -0.33 -17.42
C ASP A 258 -14.69 0.59 -17.28
N SER A 259 -14.93 1.13 -16.07
CA SER A 259 -16.14 1.91 -15.76
C SER A 259 -16.01 3.43 -15.89
N SER A 260 -14.78 3.97 -15.90
CA SER A 260 -14.56 5.42 -15.76
C SER A 260 -13.72 6.02 -16.90
N ASN A 261 -14.38 6.86 -17.70
CA ASN A 261 -13.74 7.65 -18.77
C ASN A 261 -12.81 8.78 -18.25
N ASP A 262 -12.69 8.93 -16.92
CA ASP A 262 -11.83 9.90 -16.23
C ASP A 262 -10.54 9.23 -15.75
N VAL A 263 -9.43 9.47 -16.47
CA VAL A 263 -8.09 9.02 -16.09
C VAL A 263 -7.54 9.88 -14.96
N VAL A 264 -8.05 9.69 -13.74
CA VAL A 264 -7.38 10.12 -12.51
C VAL A 264 -6.42 9.00 -12.11
N LYS A 265 -5.12 9.26 -12.17
CA LYS A 265 -4.12 8.38 -11.54
C LYS A 265 -4.39 8.39 -10.03
N GLY A 266 -4.67 7.22 -9.47
CA GLY A 266 -4.83 6.97 -8.04
C GLY A 266 -3.72 6.05 -7.53
N PHE A 267 -3.91 5.45 -6.36
CA PHE A 267 -2.99 4.42 -5.84
C PHE A 267 -3.05 3.14 -6.68
N ASP A 268 -1.94 2.41 -6.70
CA ASP A 268 -1.79 1.15 -7.44
C ASP A 268 -2.39 -0.05 -6.71
N SER A 269 -2.54 0.04 -5.39
CA SER A 269 -3.32 -0.89 -4.59
C SER A 269 -3.92 -0.21 -3.36
N VAL A 270 -5.06 -0.72 -2.90
CA VAL A 270 -5.72 -0.26 -1.68
C VAL A 270 -6.14 -1.50 -0.91
N HIS A 271 -5.38 -1.78 0.16
CA HIS A 271 -5.58 -2.94 1.02
C HIS A 271 -5.76 -2.52 2.48
N VAL A 272 -6.20 -3.45 3.32
CA VAL A 272 -6.28 -3.29 4.77
C VAL A 272 -5.57 -4.45 5.46
N VAL A 273 -4.79 -4.14 6.49
CA VAL A 273 -4.24 -5.12 7.43
C VAL A 273 -4.95 -4.93 8.77
N ALA A 274 -5.46 -6.01 9.35
CA ALA A 274 -6.01 -6.02 10.70
C ALA A 274 -4.89 -6.32 11.71
N GLU A 275 -4.73 -5.43 12.69
CA GLU A 275 -3.71 -5.52 13.73
C GLU A 275 -4.19 -6.37 14.93
N PRO A 276 -3.27 -6.91 15.76
CA PRO A 276 -3.63 -7.74 16.91
C PRO A 276 -4.49 -7.05 17.99
N ASP A 277 -4.53 -5.72 18.00
CA ASP A 277 -5.37 -4.90 18.88
C ASP A 277 -6.77 -4.59 18.32
N ASN A 278 -7.12 -5.22 17.18
CA ASN A 278 -8.30 -4.96 16.35
C ASN A 278 -8.35 -3.56 15.71
N SER A 279 -7.23 -2.82 15.69
CA SER A 279 -7.12 -1.66 14.81
C SER A 279 -6.90 -2.10 13.35
N LEU A 280 -7.13 -1.19 12.41
CA LEU A 280 -6.92 -1.42 10.98
C LEU A 280 -5.82 -0.47 10.50
N LYS A 281 -4.89 -1.00 9.69
CA LYS A 281 -3.96 -0.20 8.87
C LYS A 281 -4.47 -0.14 7.45
N ILE A 282 -4.47 1.05 6.86
CA ILE A 282 -4.79 1.28 5.45
C ILE A 282 -3.48 1.24 4.66
N TRP A 283 -3.41 0.36 3.67
CA TRP A 283 -2.23 0.16 2.82
C TRP A 283 -2.51 0.78 1.45
N LEU A 284 -1.85 1.90 1.16
CA LEU A 284 -1.98 2.67 -0.08
C LEU A 284 -0.73 2.45 -0.94
N GLY A 285 -0.76 1.44 -1.81
CA GLY A 285 0.44 0.97 -2.49
C GLY A 285 0.77 1.72 -3.78
N GLU A 286 2.07 1.77 -4.10
CA GLU A 286 2.66 2.37 -5.29
C GLU A 286 3.60 1.35 -5.97
N ALA A 287 3.44 1.11 -7.27
CA ALA A 287 4.21 0.12 -8.02
C ALA A 287 5.08 0.76 -9.12
N LYS A 288 6.38 0.42 -9.14
CA LYS A 288 7.29 0.74 -10.24
C LYS A 288 7.89 -0.52 -10.82
N PHE A 289 7.21 -1.03 -11.84
CA PHE A 289 7.69 -2.16 -12.63
C PHE A 289 8.77 -1.69 -13.63
N TYR A 290 10.02 -1.58 -13.17
CA TYR A 290 11.16 -1.03 -13.90
C TYR A 290 12.26 -2.09 -14.09
N ALA A 291 13.26 -1.76 -14.91
CA ALA A 291 14.48 -2.56 -15.10
C ALA A 291 15.69 -1.83 -14.50
N ASP A 292 15.73 -0.50 -14.65
CA ASP A 292 16.65 0.38 -13.92
C ASP A 292 16.08 0.74 -12.54
N LEU A 293 16.86 0.51 -11.49
CA LEU A 293 16.45 0.74 -10.10
C LEU A 293 16.45 2.22 -9.72
N ASP A 294 17.39 3.03 -10.21
CA ASP A 294 17.41 4.45 -9.84
C ASP A 294 16.22 5.20 -10.44
N GLY A 295 15.88 4.93 -11.70
CA GLY A 295 14.66 5.41 -12.33
C GLY A 295 13.38 4.93 -11.64
N ALA A 296 13.37 3.71 -11.08
CA ALA A 296 12.26 3.20 -10.27
C ALA A 296 12.10 4.03 -8.98
N ILE A 297 13.20 4.21 -8.23
CA ILE A 297 13.23 5.01 -7.00
C ILE A 297 12.82 6.46 -7.29
N ALA A 298 13.42 7.09 -8.31
CA ALA A 298 13.14 8.48 -8.67
C ALA A 298 11.67 8.69 -9.07
N SER A 299 11.04 7.75 -9.79
CA SER A 299 9.62 7.82 -10.09
C SER A 299 8.77 7.64 -8.83
N ALA A 300 9.04 6.62 -8.01
CA ALA A 300 8.29 6.38 -6.78
C ALA A 300 8.33 7.58 -5.83
N LEU A 301 9.46 8.26 -5.70
CA LEU A 301 9.61 9.44 -4.84
C LEU A 301 8.74 10.62 -5.30
N LEU A 302 8.60 10.84 -6.61
CA LEU A 302 7.70 11.87 -7.15
C LEU A 302 6.23 11.53 -6.91
N ASP A 303 5.88 10.25 -7.04
CA ASP A 303 4.52 9.77 -6.82
C ASP A 303 4.17 9.79 -5.30
N ILE A 304 5.12 9.49 -4.39
CA ILE A 304 4.95 9.68 -2.93
C ILE A 304 4.71 11.17 -2.58
N GLU A 305 5.52 12.09 -3.11
CA GLU A 305 5.35 13.54 -2.87
C GLU A 305 4.01 14.06 -3.44
N THR A 306 3.51 13.45 -4.53
CA THR A 306 2.22 13.80 -5.14
C THR A 306 1.02 13.18 -4.39
N HIS A 307 1.10 11.89 -4.06
CA HIS A 307 -0.02 11.10 -3.55
C HIS A 307 -0.30 11.38 -2.06
N LEU A 308 0.72 11.77 -1.29
CA LEU A 308 0.56 12.22 0.10
C LEU A 308 0.21 13.71 0.23
N ALA A 309 0.10 14.45 -0.86
CA ALA A 309 -0.38 15.83 -0.83
C ALA A 309 -1.88 15.88 -0.47
N THR A 310 -2.25 16.75 0.48
CA THR A 310 -3.60 16.84 1.07
C THR A 310 -4.74 16.81 0.06
N ASP A 311 -4.67 17.61 -1.00
CA ASP A 311 -5.74 17.72 -2.00
C ASP A 311 -5.87 16.45 -2.86
N PHE A 312 -4.75 15.80 -3.18
CA PHE A 312 -4.75 14.51 -3.88
C PHE A 312 -5.34 13.42 -2.99
N LEU A 313 -4.80 13.25 -1.78
CA LEU A 313 -5.19 12.18 -0.86
C LEU A 313 -6.68 12.27 -0.49
N ARG A 314 -7.19 13.49 -0.25
CA ARG A 314 -8.62 13.72 0.02
C ARG A 314 -9.52 13.47 -1.19
N LYS A 315 -9.06 13.80 -2.40
CA LYS A 315 -9.77 13.47 -3.64
C LYS A 315 -9.82 11.96 -3.82
N GLU A 316 -8.71 11.26 -3.58
CA GLU A 316 -8.59 9.83 -3.80
C GLU A 316 -9.42 9.01 -2.80
N PHE A 317 -9.47 9.39 -1.52
CA PHE A 317 -10.39 8.75 -0.56
C PHE A 317 -11.87 8.83 -0.97
N VAL A 318 -12.30 9.88 -1.69
CA VAL A 318 -13.67 9.98 -2.22
C VAL A 318 -13.90 8.98 -3.36
N PHE A 319 -12.89 8.71 -4.20
CA PHE A 319 -12.98 7.68 -5.23
C PHE A 319 -12.94 6.28 -4.61
N ILE A 320 -11.98 6.01 -3.73
CA ILE A 320 -11.84 4.75 -2.99
C ILE A 320 -13.16 4.39 -2.28
N THR A 321 -13.78 5.31 -1.54
CA THR A 321 -15.06 5.09 -0.83
C THR A 321 -16.18 4.59 -1.75
N ARG A 322 -16.19 4.99 -3.03
CA ARG A 322 -17.18 4.56 -4.04
C ARG A 322 -16.83 3.22 -4.71
N LYS A 323 -15.58 2.79 -4.61
CA LYS A 323 -15.05 1.56 -5.21
C LYS A 323 -15.01 0.37 -4.25
N VAL A 324 -15.22 0.60 -2.94
CA VAL A 324 -15.30 -0.45 -1.93
C VAL A 324 -16.66 -1.14 -2.01
N ASP A 325 -16.62 -2.45 -2.23
CA ASP A 325 -17.75 -3.37 -2.21
C ASP A 325 -18.45 -3.34 -0.82
N ASP A 326 -19.76 -3.10 -0.80
CA ASP A 326 -20.54 -2.98 0.43
C ASP A 326 -20.77 -4.32 1.15
N GLU A 327 -20.62 -5.46 0.46
CA GLU A 327 -20.71 -6.80 1.07
C GLU A 327 -19.37 -7.25 1.70
N TRP A 328 -18.27 -6.49 1.51
CA TRP A 328 -17.01 -6.77 2.21
C TRP A 328 -17.15 -6.47 3.71
N PRO A 329 -16.89 -7.42 4.63
CA PRO A 329 -17.18 -7.23 6.06
C PRO A 329 -16.51 -6.04 6.74
N LEU A 330 -15.40 -5.52 6.20
CA LEU A 330 -14.69 -4.35 6.73
C LEU A 330 -15.09 -3.04 6.05
N ALA A 331 -15.98 -3.06 5.06
CA ALA A 331 -16.33 -1.90 4.22
C ALA A 331 -16.77 -0.68 5.04
N GLN A 332 -17.68 -0.86 6.02
CA GLN A 332 -18.16 0.24 6.84
C GLN A 332 -17.05 0.85 7.70
N ALA A 333 -16.27 0.00 8.40
CA ALA A 333 -15.16 0.45 9.25
C ALA A 333 -14.09 1.19 8.43
N PHE A 334 -13.75 0.67 7.25
CA PHE A 334 -12.82 1.30 6.32
C PHE A 334 -13.33 2.66 5.79
N LYS A 335 -14.60 2.74 5.36
CA LYS A 335 -15.24 3.99 4.91
C LYS A 335 -15.27 5.05 6.03
N GLU A 336 -15.50 4.63 7.28
CA GLU A 336 -15.44 5.50 8.47
C GLU A 336 -14.02 5.97 8.82
N MET A 337 -12.98 5.20 8.48
CA MET A 337 -11.59 5.63 8.67
C MET A 337 -11.20 6.75 7.70
N ILE A 338 -11.52 6.62 6.41
CA ILE A 338 -11.10 7.59 5.37
C ILE A 338 -12.10 8.74 5.15
N VAL A 339 -13.17 8.81 5.96
CA VAL A 339 -14.21 9.83 5.83
C VAL A 339 -13.64 11.26 5.92
N ARG A 340 -14.13 12.15 5.06
CA ARG A 340 -13.67 13.56 4.97
C ARG A 340 -13.73 14.33 6.29
N ALA A 341 -14.57 13.91 7.24
CA ALA A 341 -14.74 14.56 8.53
C ALA A 341 -13.58 14.32 9.53
N ARG A 342 -12.80 13.24 9.38
CA ARG A 342 -11.60 12.98 10.20
C ARG A 342 -10.40 13.77 9.69
N SER A 343 -9.50 14.24 10.56
CA SER A 343 -8.28 14.93 10.10
C SER A 343 -7.32 13.95 9.41
N LEU A 344 -6.45 14.46 8.54
CA LEU A 344 -5.35 13.65 8.01
C LEU A 344 -4.35 13.28 9.11
N ASP A 345 -4.12 14.18 10.07
CA ASP A 345 -3.22 13.95 11.22
C ASP A 345 -3.72 12.82 12.15
N GLU A 346 -5.04 12.61 12.21
CA GLU A 346 -5.65 11.54 13.02
C GLU A 346 -5.51 10.16 12.38
N ILE A 347 -5.38 10.10 11.05
CA ILE A 347 -5.35 8.84 10.28
C ILE A 347 -3.97 8.53 9.71
N SER A 348 -3.03 9.48 9.69
CA SER A 348 -1.70 9.29 9.10
C SER A 348 -0.92 8.15 9.75
N SER A 349 -1.04 7.99 11.07
CA SER A 349 -0.49 6.86 11.84
C SER A 349 -1.10 5.48 11.49
N ALA A 350 -2.30 5.47 10.90
CA ALA A 350 -2.97 4.29 10.38
C ALA A 350 -2.69 4.04 8.88
N ILE A 351 -2.02 4.96 8.19
CA ILE A 351 -1.63 4.80 6.78
C ILE A 351 -0.23 4.18 6.70
N VAL A 352 -0.14 3.11 5.92
CA VAL A 352 1.10 2.54 5.40
C VAL A 352 1.11 2.76 3.90
N MET A 353 2.25 3.19 3.34
CA MET A 353 2.47 3.30 1.91
C MET A 353 3.53 2.28 1.48
N PRO A 354 3.10 1.10 0.97
CA PRO A 354 3.99 0.17 0.30
C PRO A 354 4.53 0.76 -1.01
N VAL A 355 5.84 0.72 -1.18
CA VAL A 355 6.53 1.19 -2.38
C VAL A 355 7.22 0.00 -3.00
N PHE A 356 6.60 -0.56 -4.03
CA PHE A 356 7.02 -1.79 -4.69
C PHE A 356 7.85 -1.49 -5.94
N LEU A 357 9.12 -1.87 -5.94
CA LEU A 357 10.05 -1.62 -7.04
C LEU A 357 10.56 -2.94 -7.62
N THR A 358 10.51 -3.07 -8.95
CA THR A 358 11.27 -4.12 -9.65
C THR A 358 12.45 -3.51 -10.39
N TYR A 359 13.49 -4.32 -10.57
CA TYR A 359 14.68 -3.96 -11.33
C TYR A 359 15.40 -5.22 -11.83
N ASP A 360 16.22 -5.09 -12.86
CA ASP A 360 17.14 -6.15 -13.29
C ASP A 360 18.37 -6.10 -12.36
N SER A 361 18.57 -7.18 -11.59
CA SER A 361 19.56 -7.24 -10.50
C SER A 361 20.82 -7.98 -10.94
N ASP A 362 21.98 -7.43 -10.60
CA ASP A 362 23.27 -8.06 -10.86
C ASP A 362 23.48 -9.26 -9.92
N ALA A 363 23.10 -9.14 -8.65
CA ALA A 363 23.08 -10.25 -7.71
C ALA A 363 22.21 -11.41 -8.24
N VAL A 364 21.04 -11.14 -8.83
CA VAL A 364 20.19 -12.20 -9.41
C VAL A 364 20.74 -12.73 -10.74
N SER A 365 21.38 -11.89 -11.57
CA SER A 365 21.91 -12.29 -12.86
C SER A 365 23.17 -13.17 -12.75
N GLN A 366 24.06 -12.85 -11.80
CA GLN A 366 25.36 -13.49 -11.60
C GLN A 366 25.30 -14.83 -10.85
N HIS A 367 24.19 -15.12 -10.15
CA HIS A 367 23.99 -16.37 -9.41
C HIS A 367 22.97 -17.30 -10.08
N ASP A 368 23.03 -18.57 -9.68
CA ASP A 368 22.23 -19.69 -10.19
C ASP A 368 21.64 -20.59 -9.06
N VAL A 369 21.96 -20.28 -7.81
CA VAL A 369 21.46 -20.92 -6.58
C VAL A 369 21.32 -19.89 -5.45
N VAL A 370 20.38 -20.11 -4.53
CA VAL A 370 20.28 -19.31 -3.30
C VAL A 370 21.34 -19.82 -2.32
N GLY A 371 22.52 -19.21 -2.34
CA GLY A 371 23.64 -19.48 -1.43
C GLY A 371 24.09 -18.24 -0.66
N GLU A 372 25.14 -18.39 0.17
CA GLU A 372 25.66 -17.31 1.03
C GLU A 372 26.13 -16.11 0.20
N ASP A 373 26.88 -16.35 -0.88
CA ASP A 373 27.39 -15.31 -1.79
C ASP A 373 26.26 -14.51 -2.46
N TYR A 374 25.19 -15.19 -2.88
CA TYR A 374 24.00 -14.57 -3.45
C TYR A 374 23.30 -13.65 -2.44
N VAL A 375 23.10 -14.12 -1.20
CA VAL A 375 22.46 -13.34 -0.14
C VAL A 375 23.34 -12.14 0.25
N ALA A 376 24.66 -12.32 0.32
CA ALA A 376 25.60 -11.23 0.58
C ALA A 376 25.56 -10.16 -0.53
N ALA A 377 25.62 -10.56 -1.80
CA ALA A 377 25.53 -9.65 -2.96
C ALA A 377 24.20 -8.89 -2.98
N LEU A 378 23.07 -9.59 -2.80
CA LEU A 378 21.76 -8.94 -2.74
C LEU A 378 21.63 -7.99 -1.53
N THR A 379 22.22 -8.34 -0.38
CA THR A 379 22.20 -7.46 0.80
C THR A 379 22.91 -6.13 0.53
N VAL A 380 23.99 -6.13 -0.27
CA VAL A 380 24.66 -4.90 -0.71
C VAL A 380 23.74 -4.07 -1.60
N GLU A 381 23.17 -4.66 -2.67
CA GLU A 381 22.22 -3.95 -3.56
C GLU A 381 21.06 -3.30 -2.77
N VAL A 382 20.43 -4.07 -1.86
CA VAL A 382 19.29 -3.63 -1.05
C VAL A 382 19.69 -2.50 -0.09
N THR A 383 20.89 -2.56 0.48
CA THR A 383 21.41 -1.50 1.38
C THR A 383 21.68 -0.20 0.62
N GLU A 384 22.27 -0.29 -0.57
CA GLU A 384 22.52 0.87 -1.44
C GLU A 384 21.21 1.49 -1.95
N ALA A 385 20.26 0.65 -2.40
CA ALA A 385 18.94 1.06 -2.84
C ALA A 385 18.16 1.79 -1.74
N LEU A 386 18.15 1.24 -0.52
CA LEU A 386 17.47 1.88 0.62
C LEU A 386 18.14 3.20 1.02
N SER A 387 19.48 3.26 1.08
CA SER A 387 20.21 4.49 1.37
C SER A 387 19.92 5.59 0.33
N SER A 388 19.82 5.19 -0.94
CA SER A 388 19.47 6.05 -2.08
C SER A 388 17.99 6.50 -2.06
N PHE A 389 17.10 5.68 -1.51
CA PHE A 389 15.68 6.01 -1.31
C PHE A 389 15.50 6.99 -0.13
N GLU A 390 15.98 6.64 1.08
CA GLU A 390 15.83 7.47 2.28
C GLU A 390 16.45 8.86 2.13
N SER A 391 17.64 8.96 1.50
CA SER A 391 18.33 10.25 1.29
C SER A 391 17.59 11.23 0.36
N ARG A 392 16.62 10.74 -0.41
CA ARG A 392 15.78 11.54 -1.33
C ARG A 392 14.31 11.62 -0.90
N LEU A 393 13.92 10.91 0.16
CA LEU A 393 12.54 10.79 0.62
C LEU A 393 11.99 12.12 1.16
N LYS A 394 10.82 12.50 0.65
CA LYS A 394 10.01 13.60 1.17
C LYS A 394 8.58 13.11 1.32
N LYS A 395 7.96 13.46 2.45
CA LYS A 395 6.56 13.13 2.74
C LYS A 395 5.82 14.42 3.13
N PRO A 396 4.86 14.91 2.33
CA PRO A 396 3.97 16.00 2.75
C PRO A 396 3.06 15.65 3.95
N LEU A 397 2.81 14.36 4.16
CA LEU A 397 2.11 13.80 5.32
C LEU A 397 2.97 12.67 5.91
N GLU A 398 3.21 12.68 7.23
CA GLU A 398 4.03 11.65 7.86
C GLU A 398 3.26 10.33 7.99
N VAL A 399 3.68 9.32 7.21
CA VAL A 399 3.10 7.97 7.16
C VAL A 399 4.20 6.91 7.17
N GLU A 400 3.84 5.69 7.55
CA GLU A 400 4.76 4.53 7.50
C GLU A 400 5.07 4.18 6.04
N ILE A 401 6.35 4.12 5.65
CA ILE A 401 6.77 3.66 4.31
C ILE A 401 7.37 2.27 4.44
N ARG A 402 6.96 1.36 3.54
CA ARG A 402 7.56 0.03 3.39
C ARG A 402 8.08 -0.14 1.98
N LEU A 403 9.40 -0.25 1.84
CA LEU A 403 10.04 -0.48 0.55
C LEU A 403 10.05 -1.98 0.26
N ILE A 404 9.46 -2.39 -0.86
CA ILE A 404 9.40 -3.80 -1.29
C ILE A 404 10.21 -3.90 -2.57
N LEU A 405 11.34 -4.58 -2.53
CA LEU A 405 12.24 -4.75 -3.67
C LEU A 405 12.07 -6.15 -4.27
N VAL A 406 11.78 -6.24 -5.57
CA VAL A 406 11.72 -7.52 -6.29
C VAL A 406 12.79 -7.54 -7.38
N PRO A 407 14.02 -7.99 -7.04
CA PRO A 407 15.09 -8.15 -8.01
C PRO A 407 14.77 -9.24 -9.04
N LEU A 408 14.92 -8.93 -10.32
CA LEU A 408 14.62 -9.80 -11.45
C LEU A 408 15.90 -10.23 -12.16
N LYS A 409 15.89 -11.41 -12.80
CA LYS A 409 16.97 -11.81 -13.73
C LYS A 409 16.86 -11.12 -15.09
N SER A 410 15.62 -10.80 -15.49
CA SER A 410 15.30 -9.97 -16.65
C SER A 410 13.80 -9.65 -16.66
N LYS A 411 13.46 -8.37 -16.54
CA LYS A 411 12.10 -7.84 -16.65
C LYS A 411 11.49 -8.15 -18.00
N ALA A 412 12.27 -8.03 -19.08
CA ALA A 412 11.80 -8.32 -20.44
C ALA A 412 11.30 -9.77 -20.56
N LYS A 413 12.10 -10.73 -20.08
CA LYS A 413 11.70 -12.15 -20.05
C LYS A 413 10.46 -12.39 -19.17
N LEU A 414 10.36 -11.70 -18.03
CA LEU A 414 9.19 -11.82 -17.15
C LEU A 414 7.92 -11.30 -17.84
N VAL A 415 7.99 -10.14 -18.48
CA VAL A 415 6.91 -9.54 -19.29
C VAL A 415 6.44 -10.50 -20.39
N ASP A 416 7.37 -11.10 -21.13
CA ASP A 416 7.03 -12.03 -22.21
C ASP A 416 6.27 -13.27 -21.68
N LEU A 417 6.68 -13.81 -20.53
CA LEU A 417 6.00 -14.94 -19.87
C LEU A 417 4.62 -14.54 -19.34
N MET A 418 4.48 -13.37 -18.72
CA MET A 418 3.19 -12.87 -18.22
C MET A 418 2.19 -12.63 -19.36
N HIS A 419 2.63 -12.05 -20.48
CA HIS A 419 1.79 -11.93 -21.68
C HIS A 419 1.41 -13.29 -22.26
N ALA A 420 2.31 -14.28 -22.26
CA ALA A 420 2.03 -15.63 -22.74
C ALA A 420 0.98 -16.33 -21.86
N LYS A 421 1.11 -16.24 -20.53
CA LYS A 421 0.12 -16.76 -19.56
C LYS A 421 -1.24 -16.08 -19.74
N LEU A 422 -1.31 -14.75 -19.81
CA LEU A 422 -2.58 -14.04 -20.07
C LEU A 422 -3.26 -14.48 -21.38
N ARG A 423 -2.51 -14.52 -22.49
CA ARG A 423 -3.06 -14.97 -23.78
C ARG A 423 -3.56 -16.41 -23.75
N ALA A 424 -2.90 -17.29 -22.99
CA ALA A 424 -3.40 -18.64 -22.77
C ALA A 424 -4.72 -18.61 -21.98
N LEU A 425 -4.80 -17.87 -20.86
CA LEU A 425 -6.01 -17.75 -20.04
C LEU A 425 -7.21 -17.12 -20.77
N GLN A 426 -6.97 -16.21 -21.73
CA GLN A 426 -8.01 -15.66 -22.61
C GLN A 426 -8.58 -16.67 -23.61
N GLY A 427 -7.79 -17.69 -23.98
CA GLY A 427 -8.13 -18.70 -24.98
C GLY A 427 -8.70 -20.01 -24.44
N ILE A 428 -8.66 -20.21 -23.11
CA ILE A 428 -9.35 -21.28 -22.38
C ILE A 428 -10.84 -20.95 -22.34
#